data_AF-A0A497S873-F1
#
_entry.id   AF-A0A497S873-F1
#
_cell.length_a   1.000
_cell.length_b   1.000
_cell.length_c   1.000
_cell.angle_alpha   90.00
_cell.angle_beta   90.00
_cell.angle_gamma   90.00
#
_symmetry.space_group_name_H-M   'P 1'
#
loop_
_entity.id
_entity.type
_entity.pdbx_description
1 polymer ?
#
loop_
_entity_poly.entity_id
_entity_poly.type
_entity_poly.pdbx_seq_one_letter_code
_entity_poly.pdbx_strand_id
1 'polypeptide(L)'
;MSYEDVRPDYEDLMTAIIKMQMRVIGEGIAIHLAKSVEGLEITHDGVVVSYIGDPVKILEELVKIYKKVEKNVAITLAIHAIRPLLEKNPELRIPEILSVYKTPLYGK
;
A
#
# COMPACT_ATOMS: atom_id res chain seq x y z
N MET A 1 16.57 13.21 -22.23
CA MET A 1 15.52 12.48 -21.49
C MET A 1 15.47 13.11 -20.11
N SER A 2 14.59 14.09 -19.91
CA SER A 2 14.41 14.72 -18.61
C SER A 2 13.83 13.67 -17.67
N TYR A 3 14.52 13.39 -16.56
CA TYR A 3 13.90 12.77 -15.40
C TYR A 3 12.87 13.78 -14.89
N GLU A 4 11.67 13.75 -15.45
CA GLU A 4 10.52 14.35 -14.79
C GLU A 4 10.42 13.68 -13.41
N ASP A 5 10.26 14.48 -12.36
CA ASP A 5 9.95 13.99 -11.02
C ASP A 5 8.69 13.13 -11.10
N VAL A 6 8.86 11.82 -11.28
CA VAL A 6 7.76 10.86 -11.34
C VAL A 6 7.08 10.89 -9.98
N ARG A 7 5.94 11.57 -9.92
CA ARG A 7 5.10 11.60 -8.72
C ARG A 7 4.64 10.17 -8.46
N PRO A 8 4.78 9.66 -7.23
CA PRO A 8 4.31 8.32 -6.91
C PRO A 8 2.85 8.12 -7.28
N ASP A 9 2.51 6.94 -7.75
CA ASP A 9 1.15 6.56 -8.13
C ASP A 9 0.60 5.42 -7.24
N TYR A 10 -0.52 4.82 -7.64
CA TYR A 10 -1.15 3.74 -6.89
C TYR A 10 -0.35 2.43 -6.92
N GLU A 11 0.40 2.14 -7.98
CA GLU A 11 1.28 0.97 -8.06
C GLU A 11 2.42 1.12 -7.06
N ASP A 12 2.97 2.32 -6.92
CA ASP A 12 3.98 2.64 -5.91
C ASP A 12 3.43 2.44 -4.49
N LEU A 13 2.22 2.95 -4.21
CA LEU A 13 1.59 2.78 -2.90
C LEU A 13 1.37 1.31 -2.54
N MET A 14 0.78 0.54 -3.46
CA MET A 14 0.49 -0.87 -3.25
C MET A 14 1.78 -1.69 -3.12
N THR A 15 2.79 -1.41 -3.96
CA THR A 15 4.12 -2.02 -3.88
C THR A 15 4.77 -1.75 -2.52
N ALA A 16 4.72 -0.52 -2.03
CA ALA A 16 5.30 -0.17 -0.73
C ALA A 16 4.63 -0.94 0.42
N ILE A 17 3.30 -1.09 0.39
CA ILE A 17 2.56 -1.87 1.39
C ILE A 17 2.96 -3.35 1.34
N ILE A 18 3.00 -3.95 0.14
CA ILE A 18 3.38 -5.36 -0.02
C ILE A 18 4.80 -5.58 0.49
N LYS A 19 5.75 -4.73 0.12
CA LYS A 19 7.14 -4.84 0.57
C LYS A 19 7.29 -4.64 2.08
N MET A 20 6.49 -3.77 2.69
CA MET A 20 6.44 -3.67 4.15
C MET A 20 5.97 -4.98 4.78
N GLN A 21 4.92 -5.57 4.24
CA GLN A 21 4.35 -6.82 4.72
C GLN A 21 5.31 -8.00 4.52
N MET A 22 6.01 -8.09 3.39
CA MET A 22 7.05 -9.09 3.13
C MET A 22 8.13 -9.09 4.23
N ARG A 23 8.50 -7.92 4.75
CA ARG A 23 9.48 -7.79 5.85
C ARG A 23 8.93 -8.23 7.21
N VAL A 24 7.61 -8.13 7.42
CA VAL A 24 6.98 -8.38 8.72
C VAL A 24 6.47 -9.82 8.85
N ILE A 25 5.72 -10.31 7.85
CA ILE A 25 5.10 -11.64 7.87
C ILE A 25 5.80 -12.66 6.96
N GLY A 26 6.88 -12.24 6.29
CA GLY A 26 7.64 -13.06 5.36
C GLY A 26 7.11 -12.99 3.93
N GLU A 27 8.04 -13.11 2.97
CA GLU A 27 7.79 -12.90 1.54
C GLU A 27 6.66 -13.78 1.00
N GLY A 28 6.73 -15.08 1.27
CA GLY A 28 5.78 -16.06 0.74
C GLY A 28 4.34 -15.78 1.19
N ILE A 29 4.12 -15.48 2.47
CA ILE A 29 2.79 -15.16 3.01
C ILE A 29 2.30 -13.83 2.46
N ALA A 30 3.16 -12.81 2.45
CA ALA A 30 2.78 -11.48 1.99
C ALA A 30 2.34 -11.48 0.52
N ILE A 31 3.10 -12.14 -0.35
CA ILE A 31 2.79 -12.27 -1.78
C ILE A 31 1.54 -13.12 -1.98
N HIS A 32 1.39 -14.22 -1.25
CA HIS A 32 0.21 -15.09 -1.35
C HIS A 32 -1.08 -14.32 -1.03
N LEU A 33 -1.08 -13.52 0.03
CA LEU A 33 -2.22 -12.70 0.39
C LEU A 33 -2.49 -11.59 -0.64
N ALA A 34 -1.46 -10.89 -1.11
CA ALA A 34 -1.64 -9.84 -2.12
C ALA A 34 -2.20 -10.39 -3.45
N LYS A 35 -1.79 -11.59 -3.87
CA LYS A 35 -2.35 -12.27 -5.05
C LYS A 35 -3.83 -12.64 -4.93
N SER A 36 -4.39 -12.63 -3.72
CA SER A 36 -5.83 -12.87 -3.52
C SER A 36 -6.69 -11.62 -3.69
N VAL A 37 -6.08 -10.46 -3.88
CA VAL A 37 -6.79 -9.21 -4.18
C VAL A 37 -7.20 -9.23 -5.65
N GLU A 38 -8.51 -9.25 -5.89
CA GLU A 38 -9.06 -9.26 -7.24
C GLU A 38 -8.63 -8.00 -8.03
N GLY A 39 -8.21 -8.21 -9.28
CA GLY A 39 -7.79 -7.12 -10.15
C GLY A 39 -6.40 -6.56 -9.84
N LEU A 40 -5.61 -7.16 -8.95
CA LEU A 40 -4.23 -6.76 -8.68
C LEU A 40 -3.22 -7.75 -9.29
N GLU A 41 -2.31 -7.26 -10.12
CA GLU A 41 -1.23 -8.06 -10.69
C GLU A 41 0.11 -7.70 -10.04
N ILE A 42 0.79 -8.71 -9.49
CA ILE A 42 2.08 -8.54 -8.83
C ILE A 42 3.12 -9.56 -9.28
N THR A 43 4.37 -9.11 -9.28
CA THR A 43 5.54 -9.96 -9.50
C THR A 43 5.85 -10.83 -8.29
N HIS A 44 6.81 -11.74 -8.46
CA HIS A 44 7.32 -12.60 -7.39
C HIS A 44 8.17 -11.84 -6.34
N ASP A 45 8.64 -10.62 -6.64
CA ASP A 45 9.36 -9.75 -5.71
C ASP A 45 8.46 -8.67 -5.07
N GLY A 46 7.13 -8.82 -5.22
CA GLY A 46 6.14 -7.96 -4.57
C GLY A 46 6.02 -6.57 -5.20
N VAL A 47 6.35 -6.43 -6.48
CA VAL A 47 6.13 -5.23 -7.28
C VAL A 47 4.78 -5.34 -7.98
N VAL A 48 3.95 -4.31 -7.86
CA VAL A 48 2.70 -4.18 -8.60
C VAL A 48 3.02 -3.75 -10.03
N VAL A 49 2.48 -4.47 -11.00
CA VAL A 49 2.73 -4.21 -12.44
C VAL A 49 1.50 -3.75 -13.19
N SER A 50 0.31 -4.05 -12.66
CA SER A 50 -0.95 -3.55 -13.18
C SER A 50 -2.06 -3.72 -12.15
N TYR A 51 -3.15 -2.99 -12.35
CA TYR A 51 -4.40 -3.22 -11.65
C TYR A 51 -5.62 -2.90 -12.53
N ILE A 52 -6.75 -3.54 -12.24
CA ILE A 52 -8.02 -3.37 -12.97
C ILE A 52 -9.10 -2.93 -11.98
N GLY A 53 -9.66 -1.73 -12.20
CA GLY A 53 -10.76 -1.18 -11.41
C GLY A 53 -10.40 0.11 -10.71
N ASP A 54 -11.13 0.43 -9.64
CA ASP A 54 -10.90 1.63 -8.83
C ASP A 54 -9.66 1.44 -7.93
N PRO A 55 -8.57 2.19 -8.14
CA PRO A 55 -7.33 2.00 -7.40
C PRO A 55 -7.48 2.22 -5.90
N VAL A 56 -8.39 3.12 -5.47
CA VAL A 56 -8.63 3.38 -4.05
C VAL A 56 -9.24 2.15 -3.38
N LYS A 57 -10.15 1.45 -4.08
CA LYS A 57 -10.77 0.21 -3.59
C LYS A 57 -9.77 -0.94 -3.56
N ILE A 58 -8.93 -1.09 -4.57
CA ILE A 58 -7.91 -2.15 -4.61
C ILE A 58 -6.91 -1.95 -3.46
N LEU A 59 -6.47 -0.71 -3.24
CA LEU A 59 -5.63 -0.35 -2.10
C LEU A 59 -6.29 -0.67 -0.76
N GLU A 60 -7.60 -0.42 -0.63
CA GLU A 60 -8.38 -0.77 0.57
C GLU A 60 -8.44 -2.29 0.80
N GLU A 61 -8.75 -3.06 -0.24
CA GLU A 61 -8.83 -4.52 -0.17
C GLU A 61 -7.47 -5.16 0.12
N LEU A 62 -6.39 -4.60 -0.43
CA LEU A 62 -5.02 -4.99 -0.07
C LEU A 62 -4.73 -4.77 1.42
N VAL A 63 -5.14 -3.63 1.99
CA VAL A 63 -4.95 -3.42 3.45
C VAL A 63 -5.85 -4.37 4.25
N LYS A 64 -7.09 -4.62 3.79
CA LYS A 64 -8.01 -5.56 4.45
C LYS A 64 -7.48 -6.98 4.43
N ILE A 65 -6.81 -7.44 3.37
CA ILE A 65 -6.28 -8.81 3.32
C ILE A 65 -5.23 -9.03 4.42
N TYR A 66 -4.32 -8.07 4.60
CA TYR A 66 -3.33 -8.13 5.68
C TYR A 66 -3.95 -7.95 7.06
N LYS A 67 -4.95 -7.07 7.19
CA LYS A 67 -5.71 -6.88 8.43
C LYS A 67 -6.37 -8.17 8.93
N LYS A 68 -6.75 -9.11 8.05
CA LYS A 68 -7.30 -10.41 8.49
C LYS A 68 -6.30 -11.19 9.35
N VAL A 69 -5.01 -11.05 9.07
CA VAL A 69 -3.90 -11.73 9.77
C VAL A 69 -3.43 -10.91 10.97
N GLU A 70 -3.08 -9.64 10.76
CA GLU A 70 -2.38 -8.82 11.77
C GLU A 70 -3.30 -7.84 12.53
N LYS A 71 -4.61 -7.85 12.24
CA LYS A 71 -5.58 -6.86 12.74
C LYS A 71 -5.11 -5.44 12.41
N ASN A 72 -5.20 -4.51 13.37
CA ASN A 72 -4.91 -3.10 13.14
C ASN A 72 -3.42 -2.81 12.90
N VAL A 73 -2.51 -3.76 13.17
CA VAL A 73 -1.08 -3.60 12.88
C VAL A 73 -0.85 -3.41 11.39
N ALA A 74 -1.60 -4.12 10.53
CA ALA A 74 -1.52 -3.98 9.08
C ALA A 74 -1.81 -2.55 8.60
N ILE A 75 -2.75 -1.85 9.25
CA ILE A 75 -3.10 -0.45 8.93
C ILE A 75 -1.92 0.47 9.28
N THR A 76 -1.35 0.31 10.47
CA THR A 76 -0.19 1.09 10.92
C THR A 76 1.01 0.90 9.99
N LEU A 77 1.29 -0.34 9.60
CA LEU A 77 2.37 -0.68 8.68
C LEU A 77 2.12 -0.11 7.27
N ALA A 78 0.89 -0.19 6.78
CA ALA A 78 0.52 0.38 5.49
C ALA A 78 0.72 1.90 5.47
N ILE A 79 0.24 2.62 6.50
CA ILE A 79 0.45 4.07 6.64
C ILE A 79 1.95 4.39 6.68
N HIS A 80 2.73 3.66 7.46
CA HIS A 80 4.18 3.87 7.56
C HIS A 80 4.88 3.69 6.20
N ALA A 81 4.47 2.69 5.43
CA ALA A 81 5.04 2.40 4.12
C ALA A 81 4.74 3.50 3.08
N ILE A 82 3.53 4.03 3.06
CA ILE A 82 3.08 4.97 2.02
C ILE A 82 3.32 6.44 2.35
N ARG A 83 3.53 6.79 3.63
CA ARG A 83 3.75 8.19 4.05
C ARG A 83 4.77 8.96 3.20
N PRO A 84 6.00 8.46 2.95
CA PRO A 84 6.98 9.19 2.14
C PRO A 84 6.56 9.35 0.67
N LEU A 85 5.65 8.50 0.17
CA LEU A 85 5.11 8.59 -1.19
C LEU A 85 4.01 9.64 -1.26
N LEU A 86 3.13 9.68 -0.25
CA LEU A 86 2.08 10.69 -0.13
C LEU A 86 2.64 12.10 0.11
N GLU A 87 3.77 12.23 0.80
CA GLU A 87 4.49 13.51 0.93
C GLU A 87 4.94 14.06 -0.43
N LYS A 88 5.26 13.17 -1.39
CA LYS A 88 5.65 13.54 -2.76
C LYS A 88 4.45 13.72 -3.70
N ASN A 89 3.31 13.13 -3.37
CA ASN A 89 2.08 13.28 -4.14
C ASN A 89 0.86 13.41 -3.21
N PRO A 90 0.63 14.59 -2.60
CA PRO A 90 -0.41 14.79 -1.59
C PRO A 90 -1.84 14.77 -2.16
N GLU A 91 -1.99 14.85 -3.48
CA GLU A 91 -3.29 14.82 -4.17
C GLU A 91 -3.82 13.38 -4.35
N LEU A 92 -2.99 12.36 -4.14
CA LEU A 92 -3.42 10.97 -4.19
C LEU A 92 -4.50 10.69 -3.14
N ARG A 93 -5.66 10.26 -3.63
CA ARG A 93 -6.74 9.81 -2.76
C ARG A 93 -6.39 8.45 -2.19
N ILE A 94 -6.60 8.28 -0.89
CA ILE A 94 -6.42 7.01 -0.21
C ILE A 94 -7.73 6.58 0.47
N PRO A 95 -7.92 5.27 0.72
CA PRO A 95 -9.12 4.79 1.39
C PRO A 95 -9.22 5.29 2.83
N GLU A 96 -10.44 5.38 3.34
CA GLU A 96 -10.73 5.92 4.68
C GLU A 96 -10.04 5.13 5.80
N ILE A 97 -9.83 3.82 5.60
CA ILE A 97 -9.09 2.96 6.54
C ILE A 97 -7.66 3.44 6.79
N LEU A 98 -7.08 4.20 5.86
CA LEU A 98 -5.73 4.77 5.95
C LEU A 98 -5.74 6.26 6.34
N SER A 99 -6.92 6.89 6.50
CA SER A 99 -7.06 8.35 6.74
C SER A 99 -6.35 8.85 8.00
N VAL A 100 -6.05 7.95 8.94
CA VAL A 100 -5.26 8.22 10.15
C VAL A 100 -3.87 8.80 9.82
N TYR A 101 -3.37 8.65 8.59
CA TYR A 101 -2.12 9.31 8.15
C TYR A 101 -2.12 10.84 8.28
N LYS A 102 -3.30 11.48 8.26
CA LYS A 102 -3.44 12.94 8.44
C LYS A 102 -3.36 13.36 9.90
N THR A 103 -3.42 12.41 10.84
CA THR A 103 -3.32 12.70 12.26
C THR A 103 -1.85 12.68 12.67
N PRO A 104 -1.31 13.75 13.28
CA PRO A 104 0.02 13.73 13.84
C PRO A 104 0.15 12.58 14.84
N LEU A 105 1.15 11.71 14.66
CA LEU A 105 1.44 10.61 15.59
C LEU A 105 1.96 11.11 16.95
N TYR A 106 2.12 12.41 17.11
CA TYR A 106 2.40 13.08 18.38
C TYR A 106 1.53 14.33 18.49
N GLY A 107 0.57 14.28 19.40
CA GLY A 107 -0.07 15.48 19.91
C GLY A 107 0.95 16.32 20.68
N LYS A 108 0.90 17.63 20.46
CA LYS A 108 0.97 18.58 21.57
C LYS A 108 -0.37 19.29 21.64
#